data_AF-A2SN47-F1
#
_entry.id   AF-A2SN47-F1
#
_cell.length_a   1.000
_cell.length_b   1.000
_cell.length_c   1.000
_cell.angle_alpha   90.00
_cell.angle_beta   90.00
_cell.angle_gamma   90.00
#
_symmetry.space_group_name_H-M   'P 1'
#
loop_
_entity.id
_entity.type
_entity.pdbx_description
1 polymer ?
#
loop_
_entity_poly.entity_id
_entity_poly.type
_entity_poly.pdbx_seq_one_letter_code
_entity_poly.pdbx_strand_id
1 'polypeptide(L)'
;MLSALSPRAPSTHVLKTDPDAFDSVARGLKTVEIRRRDRDYRVGDTLLLLRTRFSASEMATGQPLDYSGDALAVLVTHIQTGYELPDALCVMSILPEDQLTHAVLQSAPIPDAQRDLFMAVRRPRAIDDLDGRRQQLMAAASALRQMSADECAAALRFHETAADDGSYDIPDAMRKRLRELGLIRHAGGSRYAETDLMLAVLELLEDRRDAALVTSGQE
;
A
#
# COMPACT_ATOMS: atom_id res chain seq x y z
N MET A 1 10.26 34.85 -24.04
CA MET A 1 8.97 35.00 -23.33
C MET A 1 8.81 33.81 -22.39
N LEU A 2 9.11 33.98 -21.11
CA LEU A 2 8.82 32.99 -20.08
C LEU A 2 7.31 33.05 -19.80
N SER A 3 6.56 32.10 -20.35
CA SER A 3 5.16 31.89 -19.95
C SER A 3 5.20 31.43 -18.49
N ALA A 4 4.87 32.34 -17.56
CA ALA A 4 4.67 32.00 -16.17
C ALA A 4 3.53 30.98 -16.11
N LEU A 5 3.87 29.71 -15.85
CA LEU A 5 2.91 28.64 -15.66
C LEU A 5 1.94 29.07 -14.55
N SER A 6 0.67 29.31 -14.90
CA SER A 6 -0.38 29.54 -13.89
C SER A 6 -0.32 28.41 -12.86
N PRO A 7 -0.41 28.71 -11.55
CA PRO A 7 -0.46 27.68 -10.53
C PRO A 7 -1.71 26.82 -10.76
N ARG A 8 -1.49 25.60 -11.25
CA ARG A 8 -2.50 24.57 -11.37
C ARG A 8 -2.43 23.75 -10.09
N ALA A 9 -3.58 23.45 -9.48
CA ALA A 9 -3.63 22.47 -8.40
C ALA A 9 -3.00 21.14 -8.86
N PRO A 10 -2.22 20.44 -8.03
CA PRO A 10 -1.66 19.13 -8.38
C PRO A 10 -2.67 18.17 -9.00
N SER A 11 -2.28 17.45 -10.05
CA SER A 11 -3.12 16.40 -10.67
C SER A 11 -2.56 15.01 -10.44
N THR A 12 -3.47 14.03 -10.47
CA THR A 12 -3.13 12.61 -10.46
C THR A 12 -3.15 12.06 -11.88
N HIS A 13 -2.06 11.41 -12.29
CA HIS A 13 -1.92 10.76 -13.59
C HIS A 13 -1.93 9.24 -13.40
N VAL A 14 -2.95 8.57 -13.94
CA VAL A 14 -3.02 7.11 -13.92
C VAL A 14 -2.19 6.52 -15.04
N LEU A 15 -1.30 5.61 -14.70
CA LEU A 15 -0.25 5.11 -15.58
C LEU A 15 -0.06 3.61 -15.40
N LYS A 16 -0.13 2.85 -16.50
CA LYS A 16 0.32 1.45 -16.50
C LYS A 16 1.83 1.36 -16.25
N THR A 17 2.25 0.32 -15.55
CA THR A 17 3.64 0.05 -15.16
C THR A 17 3.89 -1.45 -15.18
N ASP A 18 4.95 -1.87 -15.85
CA ASP A 18 5.36 -3.27 -15.95
C ASP A 18 5.74 -3.85 -14.56
N PRO A 19 5.57 -5.16 -14.32
CA PRO A 19 5.84 -5.79 -13.02
C PRO A 19 7.19 -5.42 -12.41
N ASP A 20 8.28 -5.59 -13.16
CA ASP A 20 9.64 -5.36 -12.66
C ASP A 20 9.90 -3.89 -12.30
N ALA A 21 9.38 -2.98 -13.11
CA ALA A 21 9.49 -1.55 -12.86
C ALA A 21 8.68 -1.16 -11.61
N PHE A 22 7.46 -1.70 -11.48
CA PHE A 22 6.61 -1.49 -10.32
C PHE A 22 7.30 -1.98 -9.03
N ASP A 23 7.79 -3.22 -9.04
CA ASP A 23 8.44 -3.84 -7.87
C ASP A 23 9.74 -3.08 -7.50
N SER A 24 10.47 -2.58 -8.49
CA SER A 24 11.66 -1.75 -8.26
C SER A 24 11.34 -0.40 -7.63
N VAL A 25 10.24 0.25 -8.03
CA VAL A 25 9.78 1.51 -7.40
C VAL A 25 9.26 1.25 -5.99
N ALA A 26 8.47 0.19 -5.79
CA ALA A 26 7.94 -0.19 -4.48
C ALA A 26 9.05 -0.49 -3.46
N ARG A 27 10.17 -1.07 -3.91
CA ARG A 27 11.36 -1.32 -3.09
C ARG A 27 12.30 -0.12 -2.95
N GLY A 28 12.00 1.01 -3.60
CA GLY A 28 12.85 2.21 -3.61
C GLY A 28 14.15 2.08 -4.42
N LEU A 29 14.31 1.00 -5.20
CA LEU A 29 15.47 0.77 -6.07
C LEU A 29 15.42 1.66 -7.32
N LYS A 30 14.20 1.94 -7.80
CA LYS A 30 13.94 2.83 -8.92
C LYS A 30 13.25 4.10 -8.41
N THR A 31 13.93 5.23 -8.51
CA THR A 31 13.47 6.55 -8.04
C THR A 31 13.17 7.52 -9.19
N VAL A 32 13.16 7.01 -10.42
CA VAL A 32 12.93 7.78 -11.64
C VAL A 32 11.93 7.09 -12.55
N GLU A 33 11.10 7.87 -13.23
CA GLU A 33 10.11 7.40 -14.19
C GLU A 33 10.28 8.11 -15.54
N ILE A 34 10.35 7.33 -16.63
CA ILE A 34 10.56 7.85 -17.99
C ILE A 34 9.23 7.77 -18.72
N ARG A 35 8.75 8.90 -19.26
CA ARG A 35 7.47 8.96 -19.96
C ARG A 35 7.54 9.79 -21.23
N ARG A 36 6.61 9.53 -22.14
CA ARG A 36 6.32 10.46 -23.22
C ARG A 36 5.77 11.74 -22.61
N ARG A 37 6.14 12.90 -23.17
CA ARG A 37 5.64 14.21 -22.78
C ARG A 37 4.31 14.51 -23.49
N ASP A 38 3.40 13.54 -23.46
CA ASP A 38 2.06 13.61 -24.03
C ASP A 38 1.00 14.09 -23.03
N ARG A 39 1.43 14.37 -21.79
CA ARG A 39 0.64 15.00 -20.73
C ARG A 39 1.41 16.18 -20.14
N ASP A 40 0.68 17.12 -19.57
CA ASP A 40 1.23 18.26 -18.83
C ASP A 40 1.64 17.84 -17.40
N TYR A 41 2.64 16.94 -17.31
CA TYR A 41 3.23 16.54 -16.03
C TYR A 41 3.96 17.74 -15.40
N ARG A 42 3.72 17.96 -14.11
CA ARG A 42 4.36 19.03 -13.34
C ARG A 42 4.93 18.49 -12.03
N VAL A 43 5.96 19.16 -11.52
CA VAL A 43 6.42 18.93 -10.14
C VAL A 43 5.25 19.16 -9.19
N GLY A 44 5.07 18.24 -8.24
CA GLY A 44 3.94 18.20 -7.32
C GLY A 44 2.78 17.33 -7.78
N ASP A 45 2.73 16.89 -9.05
CA ASP A 45 1.73 15.93 -9.50
C ASP A 45 1.96 14.54 -8.87
N THR A 46 0.89 13.76 -8.74
CA THR A 46 0.94 12.36 -8.33
C THR A 46 0.88 11.45 -9.56
N LEU A 47 1.74 10.44 -9.63
CA LEU A 47 1.59 9.33 -10.57
C LEU A 47 1.00 8.15 -9.83
N LEU A 48 -0.16 7.67 -10.30
CA LEU A 48 -0.75 6.41 -9.84
C LEU A 48 -0.28 5.30 -10.79
N LEU A 49 0.75 4.57 -10.37
CA LEU A 49 1.34 3.46 -11.10
C LEU A 49 0.47 2.22 -10.89
N LEU A 50 -0.14 1.71 -11.96
CA LEU A 50 -0.93 0.47 -11.96
C LEU A 50 -0.08 -0.67 -12.51
N ARG A 51 0.09 -1.73 -11.72
CA ARG A 51 0.89 -2.89 -12.11
C ARG A 51 0.13 -3.76 -13.10
N THR A 52 0.68 -3.93 -14.29
CA THR A 52 0.17 -4.89 -15.28
C THR A 52 0.60 -6.32 -14.93
N ARG A 53 -0.12 -7.34 -15.41
CA ARG A 53 0.33 -8.74 -15.30
C ARG A 53 1.45 -9.08 -16.26
N PHE A 54 1.41 -8.47 -17.45
CA PHE A 54 2.36 -8.69 -18.53
C PHE A 54 3.16 -7.42 -18.78
N SER A 55 4.42 -7.59 -19.16
CA SER A 55 5.30 -6.49 -19.58
C SER A 55 4.87 -5.88 -20.91
N ALA A 56 5.38 -4.69 -21.21
CA ALA A 56 5.20 -4.04 -22.51
C ALA A 56 5.71 -4.90 -23.67
N SER A 57 6.79 -5.66 -23.46
CA SER A 57 7.34 -6.57 -24.46
C SER A 57 6.40 -7.74 -24.75
N GLU A 58 5.85 -8.36 -23.71
CA GLU A 58 4.90 -9.46 -23.86
C GLU A 58 3.59 -9.01 -24.52
N MET A 59 3.09 -7.82 -24.12
CA MET A 59 1.92 -7.22 -24.75
C MET A 59 2.16 -6.91 -26.24
N ALA A 60 3.37 -6.49 -26.62
CA ALA A 60 3.73 -6.26 -28.03
C ALA A 60 3.68 -7.56 -28.86
N THR A 61 3.82 -8.73 -28.21
CA THR A 61 3.74 -10.05 -28.84
C THR A 61 2.36 -10.71 -28.74
N GLY A 62 1.36 -10.02 -28.20
CA GLY A 62 -0.04 -10.45 -28.22
C GLY A 62 -0.65 -10.81 -26.86
N GLN A 63 0.08 -10.67 -25.74
CA GLN A 63 -0.54 -10.77 -24.42
C GLN A 63 -1.53 -9.60 -24.21
N PRO A 64 -2.68 -9.83 -23.53
CA PRO A 64 -3.66 -8.79 -23.30
C PRO A 64 -3.14 -7.75 -22.30
N LEU A 65 -3.67 -6.53 -22.37
CA LEU A 65 -3.52 -5.56 -21.29
C LEU A 65 -4.38 -6.02 -20.12
N ASP A 66 -3.74 -6.64 -19.12
CA ASP A 66 -4.38 -7.04 -17.87
C ASP A 66 -3.66 -6.45 -16.66
N TYR A 67 -4.42 -6.09 -15.64
CA TYR A 67 -3.92 -5.47 -14.41
C TYR A 67 -3.94 -6.49 -13.28
N SER A 68 -2.89 -6.49 -12.45
CA SER A 68 -2.83 -7.37 -11.26
C SER A 68 -3.78 -6.93 -10.15
N GLY A 69 -4.11 -5.63 -10.10
CA GLY A 69 -4.83 -4.98 -9.00
C GLY A 69 -3.91 -4.14 -8.10
N ASP A 70 -2.59 -4.36 -8.16
CA ASP A 70 -1.63 -3.57 -7.37
C ASP A 70 -1.47 -2.16 -7.92
N ALA A 71 -1.39 -1.17 -7.02
CA ALA A 71 -1.18 0.23 -7.35
C ALA A 71 -0.20 0.91 -6.39
N LEU A 72 0.55 1.88 -6.90
CA LEU A 72 1.50 2.67 -6.13
C LEU A 72 1.38 4.16 -6.49
N ALA A 73 1.13 5.00 -5.49
CA ALA A 73 1.15 6.44 -5.64
C ALA A 73 2.56 7.00 -5.37
N VAL A 74 3.07 7.80 -6.31
CA VAL A 74 4.36 8.47 -6.19
C VAL A 74 4.25 9.94 -6.54
N LEU A 75 4.97 10.79 -5.82
CA LEU A 75 5.03 12.23 -6.08
C LEU A 75 6.13 12.56 -7.10
N VAL A 76 5.82 13.39 -8.08
CA VAL A 76 6.82 13.96 -8.97
C VAL A 76 7.57 15.09 -8.26
N THR A 77 8.84 14.88 -7.95
CA THR A 77 9.68 15.86 -7.23
C THR A 77 10.55 16.69 -8.16
N HIS A 78 10.86 16.15 -9.34
CA HIS A 78 11.65 16.84 -10.36
C HIS A 78 11.27 16.33 -11.75
N ILE A 79 11.40 17.17 -12.78
CA ILE A 79 11.21 16.79 -14.18
C ILE A 79 12.38 17.32 -15.00
N GLN A 80 13.11 16.40 -15.63
CA GLN A 80 14.16 16.69 -16.60
C GLN A 80 13.61 16.55 -18.03
N THR A 81 13.93 17.54 -18.86
CA THR A 81 13.70 17.55 -20.30
C THR A 81 14.96 18.05 -21.02
N GLY A 82 15.09 17.78 -22.32
CA GLY A 82 16.34 18.10 -23.04
C GLY A 82 17.51 17.26 -22.53
N TYR A 83 18.73 17.81 -22.54
CA TYR A 83 19.94 17.09 -22.10
C TYR A 83 20.12 15.76 -22.86
N GLU A 84 20.04 15.83 -24.19
CA GLU A 84 20.13 14.68 -25.11
C GLU A 84 19.00 13.65 -24.97
N LEU A 85 18.01 13.88 -24.11
CA LEU A 85 16.76 13.12 -24.15
C LEU A 85 15.98 13.46 -25.43
N PRO A 86 15.38 12.46 -26.10
CA PRO A 86 14.44 12.72 -27.18
C PRO A 86 13.36 13.73 -26.77
N ASP A 87 13.03 14.69 -27.64
CA ASP A 87 12.10 15.79 -27.33
C ASP A 87 10.74 15.31 -26.82
N ALA A 88 10.31 14.15 -27.29
CA ALA A 88 9.05 13.53 -26.91
C ALA A 88 9.07 12.86 -25.53
N LEU A 89 10.19 12.83 -24.82
CA LEU A 89 10.34 12.19 -23.50
C LEU A 89 10.58 13.21 -22.39
N CYS A 90 10.26 12.80 -21.17
CA CYS A 90 10.71 13.42 -19.93
C CYS A 90 11.16 12.33 -18.95
N VAL A 91 12.05 12.71 -18.03
CA VAL A 91 12.44 11.87 -16.89
C VAL A 91 11.98 12.57 -15.63
N MET A 92 11.21 11.86 -14.81
CA MET A 92 10.63 12.38 -13.59
C MET A 92 11.29 11.71 -12.39
N SER A 93 11.87 12.48 -11.48
CA SER A 93 12.21 11.94 -10.16
C SER A 93 10.93 11.74 -9.37
N ILE A 94 10.79 10.54 -8.81
CA ILE A 94 9.58 10.12 -8.10
C ILE A 94 9.91 9.70 -6.68
N LEU A 95 8.99 9.99 -5.76
CA LEU A 95 9.10 9.59 -4.36
C LEU A 95 7.79 8.91 -3.93
N PRO A 96 7.81 7.64 -3.51
CA PRO A 96 6.64 6.96 -2.97
C PRO A 96 6.02 7.72 -1.78
N GLU A 97 4.69 7.75 -1.72
CA GLU A 97 3.97 8.52 -0.68
C GLU A 97 4.24 8.02 0.75
N ASP A 98 4.51 6.74 0.91
CA ASP A 98 4.92 6.17 2.20
C ASP A 98 6.32 6.63 2.64
N GLN A 99 7.22 6.84 1.68
CA GLN A 99 8.55 7.40 1.93
C GLN A 99 8.50 8.93 2.17
N LEU A 100 7.50 9.65 1.63
CA LEU A 100 7.23 11.05 1.99
C LEU A 100 6.93 11.19 3.49
N THR A 101 6.16 10.26 4.06
CA THR A 101 5.83 10.28 5.49
C THR A 101 7.09 10.20 6.36
N HIS A 102 8.07 9.39 5.96
CA HIS A 102 9.37 9.29 6.66
C HIS A 102 10.28 10.51 6.42
N ALA A 103 10.33 11.05 5.21
CA ALA A 103 11.17 12.21 4.89
C ALA A 103 10.70 13.51 5.56
N VAL A 104 9.38 13.72 5.68
CA VAL A 104 8.79 14.87 6.37
C VAL A 104 9.02 14.80 7.89
N LEU A 105 9.09 13.60 8.47
CA LEU A 105 9.36 13.43 9.92
C LEU A 105 10.84 13.61 10.29
N GLN A 106 11.76 13.57 9.32
CA GLN A 106 13.21 13.58 9.55
C GLN A 106 13.94 14.85 9.06
N SER A 107 13.23 15.81 8.46
CA SER A 107 13.84 17.06 7.97
C SER A 107 13.23 18.30 8.64
N ALA A 108 14.11 19.23 9.04
CA ALA A 108 13.78 20.53 9.64
C ALA A 108 12.92 21.41 8.68
N PRO A 109 12.31 22.51 9.17
CA PRO A 109 10.98 22.96 8.75
C PRO A 109 10.88 23.28 7.25
N ILE A 110 9.96 22.59 6.59
CA ILE A 110 9.48 22.92 5.25
C ILE A 110 8.82 24.32 5.32
N PRO A 111 9.17 25.28 4.44
CA PRO A 111 8.56 26.60 4.41
C PRO A 111 7.02 26.52 4.33
N ASP A 112 6.33 27.33 5.13
CA ASP A 112 4.87 27.23 5.39
C ASP A 112 4.01 27.15 4.11
N ALA A 113 4.44 27.78 3.01
CA ALA A 113 3.75 27.75 1.72
C ALA A 113 3.68 26.35 1.06
N GLN A 114 4.65 25.46 1.33
CA GLN A 114 4.63 24.07 0.84
C GLN A 114 3.82 23.16 1.76
N ARG A 115 3.70 23.52 3.05
CA ARG A 115 2.93 22.78 4.05
C ARG A 115 1.42 22.91 3.82
N ASP A 116 0.95 24.09 3.43
CA ASP A 116 -0.46 24.32 3.12
C ASP A 116 -0.89 23.68 1.78
N LEU A 117 0.00 23.66 0.79
CA LEU A 117 -0.24 22.93 -0.46
C LEU A 117 -0.26 21.40 -0.23
N PHE A 118 0.58 20.90 0.68
CA PHE A 118 0.67 19.49 1.05
C PHE A 118 -0.57 19.00 1.84
N MET A 119 -1.20 19.86 2.65
CA MET A 119 -2.42 19.52 3.39
C MET A 119 -3.69 19.63 2.54
N ALA A 120 -3.68 20.39 1.44
CA ALA A 120 -4.85 20.63 0.59
C ALA A 120 -5.11 19.55 -0.49
N VAL A 121 -4.18 18.61 -0.73
CA VAL A 121 -4.25 17.64 -1.85
C VAL A 121 -4.97 16.32 -1.48
N ARG A 122 -5.47 16.15 -0.25
CA ARG A 122 -6.16 14.92 0.15
C ARG A 122 -7.64 14.88 -0.28
N ARG A 123 -7.92 14.05 -1.31
CA ARG A 123 -8.93 12.95 -1.39
C ARG A 123 -9.87 12.96 -2.61
N PRO A 124 -9.74 11.98 -3.53
CA PRO A 124 -10.86 11.36 -4.23
C PRO A 124 -11.39 10.15 -3.45
N ARG A 125 -12.72 10.07 -3.28
CA ARG A 125 -13.50 9.09 -2.50
C ARG A 125 -13.29 7.59 -2.81
N ALA A 126 -12.48 7.23 -3.82
CA ALA A 126 -12.23 5.82 -4.19
C ALA A 126 -10.97 5.22 -3.54
N ILE A 127 -10.11 6.05 -2.93
CA ILE A 127 -8.84 5.64 -2.31
C ILE A 127 -9.03 5.29 -0.82
N ASP A 128 -10.13 5.71 -0.19
CA ASP A 128 -10.40 5.47 1.24
C ASP A 128 -10.45 3.96 1.58
N ASP A 129 -10.74 3.07 0.62
CA ASP A 129 -10.79 1.61 0.80
C ASP A 129 -9.40 0.94 0.73
N LEU A 130 -8.51 1.43 -0.15
CA LEU A 130 -7.13 0.93 -0.30
C LEU A 130 -6.22 1.40 0.84
N ASP A 131 -6.35 2.65 1.27
CA ASP A 131 -5.65 3.16 2.47
C ASP A 131 -6.15 2.43 3.72
N GLY A 132 -7.46 2.14 3.80
CA GLY A 132 -8.07 1.35 4.87
C GLY A 132 -7.48 -0.06 4.92
N ARG A 133 -7.52 -0.80 3.79
CA ARG A 133 -6.96 -2.16 3.65
C ARG A 133 -5.46 -2.18 3.97
N ARG A 134 -4.68 -1.19 3.48
CA ARG A 134 -3.25 -1.07 3.77
C ARG A 134 -2.98 -0.82 5.25
N GLN A 135 -3.73 0.09 5.88
CA GLN A 135 -3.60 0.37 7.30
C GLN A 135 -3.96 -0.87 8.13
N GLN A 136 -5.00 -1.60 7.71
CA GLN A 136 -5.45 -2.85 8.33
C GLN A 136 -4.40 -3.96 8.20
N LEU A 137 -3.77 -4.14 7.03
CA LEU A 137 -2.68 -5.10 6.82
C LEU A 137 -1.43 -4.75 7.63
N MET A 138 -1.06 -3.46 7.71
CA MET A 138 0.07 -3.01 8.52
C MET A 138 -0.18 -3.23 10.01
N ALA A 139 -1.40 -2.95 10.47
CA ALA A 139 -1.82 -3.25 11.84
C ALA A 139 -1.80 -4.76 12.11
N ALA A 140 -2.29 -5.58 11.19
CA ALA A 140 -2.29 -7.04 11.31
C ALA A 140 -0.86 -7.60 11.37
N ALA A 141 0.03 -7.15 10.47
CA ALA A 141 1.44 -7.54 10.49
C ALA A 141 2.15 -7.11 11.79
N SER A 142 1.77 -5.96 12.35
CA SER A 142 2.29 -5.48 13.64
C SER A 142 1.79 -6.31 14.83
N ALA A 143 0.49 -6.64 14.85
CA ALA A 143 -0.11 -7.51 15.86
C ALA A 143 0.53 -8.90 15.82
N LEU A 144 0.67 -9.48 14.62
CA LEU A 144 1.25 -10.80 14.42
C LEU A 144 2.73 -10.89 14.85
N ARG A 145 3.49 -9.80 14.78
CA ARG A 145 4.87 -9.73 15.33
C ARG A 145 4.91 -9.71 16.86
N GLN A 146 3.84 -9.27 17.50
CA GLN A 146 3.72 -9.19 18.96
C GLN A 146 3.06 -10.44 19.55
N MET A 147 2.51 -11.32 18.71
CA MET A 147 1.87 -12.56 19.11
C MET A 147 2.88 -13.71 19.17
N SER A 148 2.81 -14.45 20.25
CA SER A 148 3.40 -15.77 20.44
C SER A 148 2.63 -16.84 19.65
N ALA A 149 3.24 -18.02 19.50
CA ALA A 149 2.60 -19.15 18.81
C ALA A 149 1.28 -19.56 19.47
N ASP A 150 1.22 -19.54 20.81
CA ASP A 150 0.01 -19.86 21.58
C ASP A 150 -1.10 -18.82 21.39
N GLU A 151 -0.74 -17.54 21.26
CA GLU A 151 -1.70 -16.47 20.95
C GLU A 151 -2.25 -16.59 19.52
N CYS A 152 -1.40 -16.97 18.55
CA CYS A 152 -1.85 -17.27 17.19
C CYS A 152 -2.79 -18.48 17.13
N ALA A 153 -2.46 -19.57 17.83
CA ALA A 153 -3.29 -20.76 17.91
C ALA A 153 -4.66 -20.44 18.55
N ALA A 154 -4.66 -19.62 19.59
CA ALA A 154 -5.90 -19.19 20.22
C ALA A 154 -6.73 -18.24 19.35
N ALA A 155 -6.11 -17.40 18.52
CA ALA A 155 -6.84 -16.58 17.56
C ALA A 155 -7.59 -17.45 16.54
N LEU A 156 -6.93 -18.48 15.98
CA LEU A 156 -7.56 -19.46 15.08
C LEU A 156 -8.70 -20.21 15.79
N ARG A 157 -8.47 -20.72 17.00
CA ARG A 157 -9.50 -21.41 17.78
C ARG A 157 -10.69 -20.54 18.12
N PHE A 158 -10.46 -19.27 18.45
CA PHE A 158 -11.54 -18.32 18.69
C PHE A 158 -12.40 -18.15 17.43
N HIS A 159 -11.78 -17.99 16.26
CA HIS A 159 -12.49 -17.85 14.99
C HIS A 159 -13.34 -19.07 14.65
N GLU A 160 -12.78 -20.27 14.81
CA GLU A 160 -13.48 -21.54 14.57
C GLU A 160 -14.70 -21.73 15.49
N THR A 161 -14.62 -21.27 16.74
CA THR A 161 -15.64 -21.58 17.77
C THR A 161 -16.62 -20.44 18.05
N ALA A 162 -16.32 -19.21 17.61
CA ALA A 162 -17.18 -18.06 17.85
C ALA A 162 -18.55 -18.13 17.15
N ALA A 163 -18.72 -19.02 16.16
CA ALA A 163 -19.95 -19.15 15.36
C ALA A 163 -21.05 -20.01 16.01
N ASP A 164 -20.71 -20.93 16.92
CA ASP A 164 -21.62 -22.04 17.25
C ASP A 164 -22.58 -21.77 18.42
N ASP A 165 -22.11 -21.24 19.56
CA ASP A 165 -22.99 -21.03 20.73
C ASP A 165 -22.55 -19.91 21.70
N GLY A 166 -21.46 -19.19 21.39
CA GLY A 166 -20.89 -18.16 22.26
C GLY A 166 -20.04 -18.71 23.41
N SER A 167 -19.77 -20.01 23.43
CA SER A 167 -18.60 -20.56 24.12
C SER A 167 -17.37 -20.32 23.26
N TYR A 168 -16.26 -19.98 23.91
CA TYR A 168 -14.97 -19.77 23.24
C TYR A 168 -14.06 -20.86 23.74
N ASP A 169 -13.58 -21.74 22.86
CA ASP A 169 -12.64 -22.80 23.24
C ASP A 169 -11.21 -22.25 23.38
N ILE A 170 -11.07 -21.21 24.21
CA ILE A 170 -9.80 -20.57 24.55
C ILE A 170 -9.74 -20.22 26.05
N PRO A 171 -8.56 -20.28 26.69
CA PRO A 171 -8.41 -19.86 28.07
C PRO A 171 -8.79 -18.39 28.29
N ASP A 172 -9.32 -18.06 29.47
CA ASP A 172 -9.73 -16.67 29.81
C ASP A 172 -8.56 -15.67 29.70
N ALA A 173 -7.36 -16.09 30.10
CA ALA A 173 -6.15 -15.28 29.95
C ALA A 173 -5.88 -14.94 28.48
N MET A 174 -6.09 -15.91 27.59
CA MET A 174 -5.87 -15.75 26.16
C MET A 174 -6.96 -14.88 25.52
N ARG A 175 -8.22 -15.06 25.93
CA ARG A 175 -9.32 -14.16 25.52
C ARG A 175 -9.05 -12.71 25.91
N LYS A 176 -8.61 -12.46 27.16
CA LYS A 176 -8.22 -11.13 27.62
C LYS A 176 -7.08 -10.57 26.78
N ARG A 177 -6.12 -11.42 26.42
CA ARG A 177 -4.97 -11.06 25.61
C ARG A 177 -5.34 -10.70 24.17
N LEU A 178 -6.19 -11.49 23.50
CA LEU A 178 -6.71 -11.17 22.17
C LEU A 178 -7.48 -9.84 22.17
N ARG A 179 -8.18 -9.52 23.26
CA ARG A 179 -8.85 -8.22 23.42
C ARG A 179 -7.85 -7.07 23.59
N GLU A 180 -6.78 -7.24 24.37
CA GLU A 180 -5.72 -6.24 24.52
C GLU A 180 -5.01 -5.94 23.20
N LEU A 181 -4.82 -6.97 22.37
CA LEU A 181 -4.28 -6.85 21.01
C LEU A 181 -5.27 -6.24 20.03
N GLY A 182 -6.51 -5.98 20.45
CA GLY A 182 -7.57 -5.40 19.62
C GLY A 182 -8.16 -6.37 18.59
N LEU A 183 -7.90 -7.67 18.71
CA LEU A 183 -8.38 -8.69 17.78
C LEU A 183 -9.86 -9.01 18.03
N ILE A 184 -10.29 -9.00 19.29
CA ILE A 184 -11.69 -9.22 19.65
C ILE A 184 -12.25 -8.05 20.45
N ARG A 185 -13.56 -7.80 20.31
CA ARG A 185 -14.29 -6.73 21.01
C ARG A 185 -15.53 -7.27 21.72
N HIS A 186 -16.01 -6.54 22.72
CA HIS A 186 -17.29 -6.86 23.37
C HIS A 186 -18.45 -6.65 22.39
N ALA A 187 -19.32 -7.65 22.28
CA ALA A 187 -20.51 -7.64 21.43
C ALA A 187 -21.82 -7.47 22.24
N GLY A 188 -21.72 -7.44 23.58
CA GLY A 188 -22.84 -7.32 24.50
C GLY A 188 -22.99 -8.54 25.40
N GLY A 189 -23.36 -8.32 26.67
CA GLY A 189 -23.40 -9.38 27.68
C GLY A 189 -22.00 -9.98 27.92
N SER A 190 -21.91 -11.31 27.93
CA SER A 190 -20.65 -12.06 28.05
C SER A 190 -20.01 -12.42 26.70
N ARG A 191 -20.53 -11.88 25.59
CA ARG A 191 -20.12 -12.25 24.24
C ARG A 191 -19.07 -11.28 23.67
N TYR A 192 -18.15 -11.85 22.93
CA TYR A 192 -17.12 -11.20 22.13
C TYR A 192 -17.37 -11.47 20.65
N ALA A 193 -17.00 -10.51 19.83
CA ALA A 193 -16.99 -10.61 18.38
C ALA A 193 -15.60 -10.29 17.84
N GLU A 194 -15.33 -10.81 16.67
CA GLU A 194 -14.12 -10.53 15.92
C GLU A 194 -14.10 -9.08 15.43
N THR A 195 -12.90 -8.59 15.20
CA THR A 195 -12.65 -7.29 14.57
C THR A 195 -12.09 -7.49 13.16
N ASP A 196 -12.13 -6.44 12.36
CA ASP A 196 -11.50 -6.44 11.04
C ASP A 196 -9.99 -6.72 11.13
N LEU A 197 -9.36 -6.35 12.25
CA LEU A 197 -7.96 -6.67 12.53
C LEU A 197 -7.72 -8.17 12.72
N MET A 198 -8.64 -8.87 13.42
CA MET A 198 -8.56 -10.34 13.57
C MET A 198 -8.64 -11.04 12.23
N LEU A 199 -9.61 -10.67 11.39
CA LEU A 199 -9.77 -11.27 10.06
C LEU A 199 -8.51 -11.08 9.20
N ALA A 200 -7.91 -9.89 9.24
CA ALA A 200 -6.65 -9.63 8.52
C ALA A 200 -5.44 -10.40 9.10
N VAL A 201 -5.40 -10.65 10.41
CA VAL A 201 -4.35 -11.49 11.03
C VAL A 201 -4.49 -12.95 10.61
N LEU A 202 -5.72 -13.47 10.54
CA LEU A 202 -6.01 -14.84 10.11
C LEU A 202 -5.61 -15.05 8.64
N GLU A 203 -5.95 -14.10 7.76
CA GLU A 203 -5.54 -14.11 6.35
C GLU A 203 -4.00 -14.22 6.20
N LEU A 204 -3.25 -13.43 6.98
CA LEU A 204 -1.77 -13.50 6.97
C LEU A 204 -1.20 -14.80 7.56
N LEU A 205 -1.91 -15.44 8.50
CA LEU A 205 -1.51 -16.72 9.07
C LEU A 205 -1.70 -17.87 8.07
N GLU A 206 -2.79 -17.84 7.30
CA GLU A 206 -3.06 -18.78 6.21
C GLU A 206 -2.00 -18.67 5.10
N ASP A 207 -1.71 -17.45 4.64
CA ASP A 207 -0.67 -17.20 3.64
C ASP A 207 0.71 -17.73 4.07
N ARG A 208 1.06 -17.57 5.36
CA ARG A 208 2.32 -18.11 5.91
C ARG A 208 2.34 -19.63 5.95
N ARG A 209 1.22 -20.26 6.29
CA ARG A 209 1.10 -21.71 6.33
C ARG A 209 1.26 -22.28 4.92
N ASP A 210 0.61 -21.66 3.93
CA ASP A 210 0.66 -22.11 2.54
C ASP A 210 2.05 -21.91 1.93
N ALA A 211 2.71 -20.79 2.23
CA ALA A 211 4.12 -20.58 1.83
C ALA A 211 5.08 -21.60 2.49
N ALA A 212 4.88 -21.94 3.76
CA ALA A 212 5.69 -22.94 4.45
C ALA A 212 5.50 -24.36 3.86
N LEU A 213 4.25 -24.73 3.52
CA LEU A 213 3.93 -26.02 2.89
C LEU A 213 4.57 -26.17 1.50
N VAL A 214 4.56 -25.10 0.69
CA VAL A 214 5.24 -25.08 -0.63
C VAL A 214 6.75 -25.28 -0.48
N THR A 215 7.36 -24.71 0.56
CA THR A 215 8.80 -24.81 0.79
C THR A 215 9.21 -26.19 1.32
N SER A 216 8.34 -26.87 2.08
CA SER A 216 8.56 -28.23 2.59
C SER A 216 8.28 -29.36 1.58
N GLY A 217 7.65 -29.07 0.44
CA GLY A 217 7.33 -30.04 -0.60
C GLY A 217 8.37 -30.16 -1.73
N GLN A 218 9.54 -29.52 -1.59
CA GLN A 218 10.64 -29.56 -2.55
C GLN A 218 11.83 -30.45 -2.13
N GLU A 219 11.66 -31.30 -1.10
CA GLU A 219 12.61 -32.36 -0.73
C GLU A 219 12.18 -33.73 -1.30
#